data_AF-A0A935LNM3-F1
#
_entry.id   AF-A0A935LNM3-F1
#
_cell.length_a   1.000
_cell.length_b   1.000
_cell.length_c   1.000
_cell.angle_alpha   90.00
_cell.angle_beta   90.00
_cell.angle_gamma   90.00
#
_symmetry.space_group_name_H-M   'P 1'
#
loop_
_entity.id
_entity.type
_entity.pdbx_description
1 polymer ?
#
loop_
_entity_poly.entity_id
_entity_poly.type
_entity_poly.pdbx_seq_one_letter_code
_entity_poly.pdbx_strand_id
1 'polypeptide(L)'
;MINPSLKILLITLLSLAAFSCKKKSPQPPPVVTPPAAITITAVKINGKDAENNNAGINAKPTIIIQFSKAVKQSTLATSISLSNDAGTSTVFSTTVSADETQVNISPSSLNYLTKYNLTISNTLEAKDGGKLATSETKVFATAIDSSRKFTTITDAELLTKVQQQTFRYFWDFAHPTSGLAREGSKHAANIVTTGGSGFGVMAILVAIERGFITRSQGLQRMQTIVAFLKNTAQNFHGAYPHWLDGATGATIPFSANDNGADLVETSFLIQGLLTVREYFTGEDAAETALRSDINTIVNRVEWNWFQQNNQNVLYWHWSPDKAWAMNHKIQGWNECFITYILAASSASYSIPKAAYDQGWARNGAIKNGKQFYGITLPLGEDFGGPLFFEHYSFLGLNPTNLSDNYAVYKDQAKNHALINYNYCKANPKQWYGYSDSVWGLSASNIRNGYTAGSPTNDQGFIAPTAALSSLPFTPDESMAALKFYYYVLGDKIFKEYGFTDAFSLDVLRNGAWFDDAFLAIDQGSIIVMIENYRTGLLWNLFMSAPEVKTGLQKLGFSGY
;
A
#
# COMPACT_ATOMS: atom_id res chain seq x y z
N MET A 1 -7.44 -68.33 51.40
CA MET A 1 -7.20 -69.46 52.34
C MET A 1 -6.43 -68.93 53.54
N ILE A 2 -7.04 -69.06 54.72
CA ILE A 2 -6.43 -69.30 56.04
C ILE A 2 -5.60 -68.17 56.68
N ASN A 3 -6.21 -67.54 57.69
CA ASN A 3 -5.62 -66.88 58.86
C ASN A 3 -5.05 -67.97 59.81
N PRO A 4 -3.96 -67.76 60.59
CA PRO A 4 -4.10 -67.35 62.01
C PRO A 4 -2.88 -66.49 62.47
N SER A 5 -2.73 -65.88 63.65
CA SER A 5 -3.06 -66.19 65.06
C SER A 5 -2.60 -64.97 65.88
N LEU A 6 -3.38 -64.35 66.77
CA LEU A 6 -3.79 -64.74 68.14
C LEU A 6 -2.68 -64.64 69.21
N LYS A 7 -2.87 -63.74 70.20
CA LYS A 7 -2.74 -63.90 71.68
C LYS A 7 -2.91 -62.52 72.36
N ILE A 8 -4.01 -62.21 73.07
CA ILE A 8 -4.39 -62.57 74.46
C ILE A 8 -3.42 -61.89 75.47
N LEU A 9 -3.82 -60.97 76.39
CA LEU A 9 -4.55 -61.24 77.64
C LEU A 9 -4.79 -59.96 78.51
N LEU A 10 -5.92 -59.95 79.25
CA LEU A 10 -6.21 -59.43 80.62
C LEU A 10 -6.37 -57.92 80.96
N ILE A 11 -7.64 -57.50 81.07
CA ILE A 11 -8.42 -57.03 82.24
C ILE A 11 -7.66 -56.42 83.45
N THR A 12 -8.04 -55.18 83.82
CA THR A 12 -8.44 -54.83 85.21
C THR A 12 -9.22 -53.51 85.27
N LEU A 13 -10.45 -53.57 85.80
CA LEU A 13 -11.25 -52.41 86.25
C LEU A 13 -10.75 -51.97 87.63
N LEU A 14 -10.47 -50.68 87.82
CA LEU A 14 -10.48 -50.05 89.14
C LEU A 14 -11.12 -48.65 89.02
N SER A 15 -12.26 -48.48 89.68
CA SER A 15 -12.94 -47.21 89.88
C SER A 15 -12.39 -46.52 91.13
N LEU A 16 -11.94 -45.27 91.03
CA LEU A 16 -11.93 -44.33 92.16
C LEU A 16 -12.02 -42.89 91.64
N ALA A 17 -12.95 -42.13 92.21
CA ALA A 17 -13.30 -40.78 91.81
C ALA A 17 -12.50 -39.70 92.55
N ALA A 18 -12.37 -38.57 91.86
CA ALA A 18 -12.13 -37.20 92.32
C ALA A 18 -10.71 -36.80 92.79
N PHE A 19 -10.02 -36.03 91.94
CA PHE A 19 -9.64 -34.65 92.27
C PHE A 19 -9.67 -33.78 91.01
N SER A 20 -10.43 -32.68 91.10
CA SER A 20 -10.69 -31.69 90.06
C SER A 20 -9.45 -30.82 89.79
N CYS A 21 -8.85 -30.99 88.61
CA CYS A 21 -8.08 -29.95 87.94
C CYS A 21 -8.68 -29.75 86.55
N LYS A 22 -9.30 -28.59 86.29
CA LYS A 22 -9.73 -28.17 84.94
C LYS A 22 -8.50 -28.09 84.03
N LYS A 23 -8.19 -29.18 83.31
CA LYS A 23 -7.37 -29.08 82.10
C LYS A 23 -8.20 -28.36 81.07
N LYS A 24 -7.79 -27.14 80.69
CA LYS A 24 -8.26 -26.49 79.46
C LYS A 24 -8.06 -27.50 78.32
N SER A 25 -9.14 -27.85 77.64
CA SER A 25 -9.07 -28.54 76.36
C SER A 25 -8.07 -27.80 75.46
N PRO A 26 -7.19 -28.48 74.70
CA PRO A 26 -6.35 -27.79 73.73
C PRO A 26 -7.27 -26.99 72.82
N GLN A 27 -7.09 -25.68 72.78
CA GLN A 27 -7.74 -24.83 71.80
C GLN A 27 -7.32 -25.39 70.43
N PRO A 28 -8.24 -25.68 69.49
CA PRO A 28 -7.85 -26.09 68.16
C PRO A 28 -6.84 -25.08 67.62
N PRO A 29 -5.76 -25.52 66.94
CA PRO A 29 -4.78 -24.59 66.40
C PRO A 29 -5.52 -23.52 65.60
N PRO A 30 -5.15 -22.23 65.76
CA PRO A 30 -5.83 -21.16 65.04
C PRO A 30 -5.87 -21.52 63.56
N VAL A 31 -7.06 -21.54 62.98
CA VAL A 31 -7.23 -21.78 61.55
C VAL A 31 -6.57 -20.62 60.83
N VAL A 32 -5.33 -20.83 60.38
CA VAL A 32 -4.62 -19.88 59.52
C VAL A 32 -5.35 -19.88 58.19
N THR A 33 -6.28 -18.95 58.02
CA THR A 33 -6.94 -18.76 56.74
C THR A 33 -5.92 -18.09 55.82
N PRO A 34 -5.56 -18.70 54.67
CA PRO A 34 -4.64 -18.06 53.75
C PRO A 34 -5.13 -16.66 53.37
N PRO A 35 -4.25 -15.66 53.24
CA PRO A 35 -4.66 -14.33 52.79
C PRO A 35 -5.41 -14.42 51.47
N ALA A 36 -6.59 -13.78 51.39
CA ALA A 36 -7.37 -13.77 50.16
C ALA A 36 -6.60 -13.06 49.03
N ALA A 37 -6.70 -13.57 47.80
CA ALA A 37 -5.97 -13.03 46.64
C ALA A 37 -6.26 -11.53 46.41
N ILE A 38 -5.24 -10.79 45.98
CA ILE A 38 -5.40 -9.45 45.40
C ILE A 38 -5.82 -9.61 43.94
N THR A 39 -6.71 -8.74 43.46
CA THR A 39 -7.18 -8.75 42.07
C THR A 39 -7.01 -7.37 41.44
N ILE A 40 -6.78 -7.35 40.13
CA ILE A 40 -6.83 -6.13 39.33
C ILE A 40 -8.30 -5.86 39.03
N THR A 41 -8.77 -4.67 39.38
CA THR A 41 -10.17 -4.25 39.21
C THR A 41 -10.35 -3.33 38.02
N ALA A 42 -9.31 -2.58 37.65
CA ALA A 42 -9.27 -1.79 36.42
C ALA A 42 -7.81 -1.52 36.01
N VAL A 43 -7.57 -1.41 34.71
CA VAL A 43 -6.36 -0.80 34.15
C VAL A 43 -6.81 0.31 33.22
N LYS A 44 -6.29 1.52 33.39
CA LYS A 44 -6.61 2.67 32.55
C LYS A 44 -5.36 3.24 31.91
N ILE A 45 -5.42 3.57 30.63
CA ILE A 45 -4.37 4.26 29.89
C ILE A 45 -4.95 5.59 29.40
N ASN A 46 -4.35 6.70 29.83
CA ASN A 46 -4.84 8.05 29.57
C ASN A 46 -6.33 8.24 29.93
N GLY A 47 -6.75 7.63 31.05
CA GLY A 47 -8.11 7.71 31.56
C GLY A 47 -9.14 6.80 30.89
N LYS A 48 -8.78 6.08 29.81
CA LYS A 48 -9.64 5.07 29.16
C LYS A 48 -9.29 3.67 29.65
N ASP A 49 -10.27 2.78 29.70
CA ASP A 49 -10.01 1.38 30.07
C ASP A 49 -9.03 0.74 29.07
N ALA A 50 -8.11 -0.06 29.60
CA ALA A 50 -7.09 -0.77 28.82
C ALA A 50 -7.69 -2.09 28.32
N GLU A 51 -8.23 -2.04 27.11
CA GLU A 51 -8.62 -3.19 26.31
C GLU A 51 -7.44 -3.65 25.45
N ASN A 52 -7.50 -4.86 24.90
CA ASN A 52 -6.42 -5.41 24.06
C ASN A 52 -6.37 -4.82 22.63
N ASN A 53 -7.01 -3.67 22.40
CA ASN A 53 -7.14 -2.98 21.12
C ASN A 53 -6.80 -1.47 21.20
N ASN A 54 -6.30 -0.98 22.34
CA ASN A 54 -6.02 0.45 22.53
C ASN A 54 -4.87 0.91 21.62
N ALA A 55 -5.18 1.64 20.55
CA ALA A 55 -4.21 2.33 19.70
C ALA A 55 -4.27 3.86 19.89
N GLY A 56 -3.26 4.57 19.38
CA GLY A 56 -3.22 6.03 19.47
C GLY A 56 -2.81 6.57 20.85
N ILE A 57 -2.14 5.76 21.66
CA ILE A 57 -1.65 6.17 22.98
C ILE A 57 -0.46 7.13 22.81
N ASN A 58 -0.49 8.30 23.45
CA ASN A 58 0.63 9.25 23.37
C ASN A 58 1.97 8.63 23.86
N ALA A 59 3.09 9.24 23.49
CA ALA A 59 4.41 8.73 23.86
C ALA A 59 4.72 8.80 25.37
N LYS A 60 3.94 9.56 26.15
CA LYS A 60 4.08 9.67 27.61
C LYS A 60 2.74 9.42 28.28
N PRO A 61 2.26 8.16 28.26
CA PRO A 61 0.94 7.87 28.80
C PRO A 61 0.95 7.88 30.32
N THR A 62 -0.19 8.22 30.89
CA THR A 62 -0.49 7.92 32.29
C THR A 62 -1.21 6.58 32.34
N ILE A 63 -0.60 5.60 32.98
CA ILE A 63 -1.17 4.26 33.15
C ILE A 63 -1.55 4.10 34.62
N ILE A 64 -2.78 3.68 34.89
CA ILE A 64 -3.32 3.51 36.24
C ILE A 64 -3.77 2.06 36.39
N ILE A 65 -3.31 1.38 37.43
CA ILE A 65 -3.76 0.04 37.81
C ILE A 65 -4.46 0.14 39.15
N GLN A 66 -5.73 -0.27 39.18
CA GLN A 66 -6.55 -0.32 40.37
C GLN A 66 -6.63 -1.76 40.88
N PHE A 67 -6.38 -1.95 42.17
CA PHE A 67 -6.43 -3.25 42.85
C PHE A 67 -7.58 -3.30 43.85
N SER A 68 -8.04 -4.50 44.17
CA SER A 68 -9.08 -4.74 45.18
C SER A 68 -8.61 -4.54 46.63
N LYS A 69 -7.30 -4.42 46.86
CA LYS A 69 -6.68 -4.25 48.18
C LYS A 69 -5.40 -3.44 48.10
N ALA A 70 -4.93 -2.95 49.25
CA ALA A 70 -3.66 -2.24 49.40
C ALA A 70 -2.46 -3.10 48.95
N VAL A 71 -1.67 -2.59 48.02
CA VAL A 71 -0.49 -3.28 47.46
C VAL A 71 0.71 -3.21 48.39
N LYS A 72 1.53 -4.27 48.40
CA LYS A 72 2.84 -4.27 49.04
C LYS A 72 3.85 -3.59 48.12
N GLN A 73 4.18 -2.33 48.40
CA GLN A 73 5.01 -1.51 47.51
C GLN A 73 6.37 -2.14 47.14
N SER A 74 6.98 -2.93 48.04
CA SER A 74 8.26 -3.60 47.79
C SER A 74 8.22 -4.65 46.68
N THR A 75 7.05 -5.13 46.26
CA THR A 75 6.90 -6.11 45.18
C THR A 75 6.59 -5.47 43.83
N LEU A 76 6.30 -4.16 43.77
CA LEU A 76 5.88 -3.50 42.52
C LEU A 76 6.97 -3.54 41.45
N ALA A 77 8.22 -3.25 41.82
CA ALA A 77 9.34 -3.15 40.88
C ALA A 77 9.65 -4.49 40.16
N THR A 78 9.39 -5.62 40.80
CA THR A 78 9.61 -6.95 40.21
C THR A 78 8.35 -7.54 39.57
N SER A 79 7.17 -7.00 39.90
CA SER A 79 5.89 -7.57 39.47
C SER A 79 5.22 -6.81 38.34
N ILE A 80 5.66 -5.60 38.03
CA ILE A 80 5.15 -4.81 36.92
C ILE A 80 6.27 -4.62 35.90
N SER A 81 6.01 -4.97 34.65
CA SER A 81 6.92 -4.71 33.54
C SER A 81 6.18 -4.06 32.38
N LEU A 82 6.91 -3.25 31.61
CA LEU A 82 6.46 -2.65 30.38
C LEU A 82 7.53 -2.92 29.33
N SER A 83 7.19 -3.63 28.26
CA SER A 83 8.13 -3.93 27.18
C SER A 83 7.48 -3.75 25.81
N ASN A 84 8.30 -3.45 24.80
CA ASN A 84 7.82 -3.50 23.41
C ASN A 84 7.70 -4.96 22.92
N ASP A 85 7.14 -5.16 21.74
CA ASP A 85 7.00 -6.49 21.12
C ASP A 85 8.33 -7.20 20.81
N ALA A 86 9.44 -6.46 20.74
CA ALA A 86 10.79 -7.04 20.63
C ALA A 86 11.35 -7.50 21.99
N GLY A 87 10.56 -7.42 23.07
CA GLY A 87 10.98 -7.79 24.42
C GLY A 87 11.86 -6.75 25.13
N THR A 88 12.06 -5.57 24.53
CA THR A 88 12.86 -4.50 25.15
C THR A 88 12.08 -3.83 26.26
N SER A 89 12.57 -3.94 27.50
CA SER A 89 11.98 -3.30 28.68
C SER A 89 12.06 -1.77 28.59
N THR A 90 11.00 -1.11 29.05
CA THR A 90 10.90 0.35 29.12
C THR A 90 10.97 0.81 30.56
N VAL A 91 11.77 1.83 30.82
CA VAL A 91 11.88 2.45 32.15
C VAL A 91 10.66 3.31 32.43
N PHE A 92 10.09 3.16 33.62
CA PHE A 92 8.97 3.97 34.12
C PHE A 92 9.15 4.25 35.61
N SER A 93 8.51 5.31 36.10
CA SER A 93 8.35 5.56 37.53
C SER A 93 6.97 5.07 38.00
N THR A 94 6.87 4.77 39.29
CA THR A 94 5.61 4.41 39.94
C THR A 94 5.29 5.36 41.09
N THR A 95 4.01 5.67 41.25
CA THR A 95 3.47 6.31 42.47
C THR A 95 2.26 5.52 42.93
N VAL A 96 1.97 5.56 44.23
CA VAL A 96 0.92 4.77 44.87
C VAL A 96 -0.04 5.71 45.58
N SER A 97 -1.35 5.46 45.49
CA SER A 97 -2.37 6.25 46.20
C SER A 97 -2.22 6.15 47.72
N ALA A 98 -2.86 7.07 48.45
CA ALA A 98 -2.80 7.11 49.91
C ALA A 98 -3.38 5.85 50.59
N ASP A 99 -4.40 5.23 49.99
CA ASP A 99 -4.99 3.95 50.42
C ASP A 99 -4.27 2.72 49.84
N GLU A 100 -3.26 2.95 48.99
CA GLU A 100 -2.42 1.98 48.31
C GLU A 100 -3.16 0.96 47.44
N THR A 101 -4.40 1.27 47.05
CA THR A 101 -5.16 0.42 46.13
C THR A 101 -4.89 0.78 44.66
N GLN A 102 -4.23 1.90 44.39
CA GLN A 102 -3.96 2.38 43.03
C GLN A 102 -2.46 2.58 42.82
N VAL A 103 -1.96 2.09 41.68
CA VAL A 103 -0.58 2.29 41.21
C VAL A 103 -0.62 3.07 39.90
N ASN A 104 0.02 4.24 39.88
CA ASN A 104 0.21 5.02 38.67
C ASN A 104 1.60 4.73 38.11
N ILE A 105 1.67 4.43 36.82
CA ILE A 105 2.88 4.17 36.05
C ILE A 105 3.06 5.30 35.04
N SER A 106 4.27 5.88 35.05
CA SER A 106 4.66 6.98 34.17
C SER A 106 5.94 6.61 33.41
N PRO A 107 5.84 6.11 32.16
CA PRO A 107 7.00 5.87 31.31
C PRO A 107 7.73 7.18 30.97
N SER A 108 9.06 7.14 30.84
CA SER A 108 9.87 8.34 30.51
C SER A 108 9.56 8.88 29.11
N SER A 109 9.56 7.99 28.11
CA SER A 109 9.01 8.17 26.77
C SER A 109 8.93 6.83 26.06
N LEU A 110 7.82 6.58 25.37
CA LEU A 110 7.61 5.44 24.50
C LEU A 110 7.92 5.83 23.05
N ASN A 111 8.34 4.85 22.25
CA ASN A 111 8.50 5.02 20.82
C ASN A 111 7.12 5.13 20.17
N TYR A 112 6.98 5.97 19.15
CA TYR A 112 5.76 6.09 18.36
C TYR A 112 5.51 4.85 17.50
N LEU A 113 4.25 4.62 17.11
CA LEU A 113 3.82 3.48 16.28
C LEU A 113 4.41 2.13 16.73
N THR A 114 4.46 1.92 18.04
CA THR A 114 5.08 0.74 18.66
C THR A 114 4.07 0.07 19.57
N LYS A 115 4.02 -1.27 19.52
CA LYS A 115 3.21 -2.09 20.41
C LYS A 115 3.94 -2.32 21.73
N TYR A 116 3.21 -2.17 22.82
CA TYR A 116 3.70 -2.35 24.18
C TYR A 116 2.82 -3.36 24.95
N ASN A 117 3.49 -4.15 25.77
CA ASN A 117 2.91 -5.14 26.68
C ASN A 117 3.17 -4.65 28.11
N LEU A 118 2.10 -4.24 28.80
CA LEU A 118 2.12 -3.98 30.24
C LEU A 118 1.75 -5.29 30.95
N THR A 119 2.70 -5.88 31.66
CA THR A 119 2.50 -7.14 32.38
C THR A 119 2.52 -6.92 33.89
N ILE A 120 1.49 -7.41 34.57
CA ILE A 120 1.42 -7.53 36.02
C ILE A 120 1.55 -9.02 36.34
N SER A 121 2.65 -9.44 36.92
CA SER A 121 2.91 -10.84 37.22
C SER A 121 2.21 -11.31 38.51
N ASN A 122 2.08 -12.63 38.64
CA ASN A 122 1.60 -13.27 39.87
C ASN A 122 2.57 -13.15 41.08
N THR A 123 3.72 -12.47 40.94
CA THR A 123 4.59 -12.14 42.08
C THR A 123 4.10 -10.91 42.85
N LEU A 124 3.09 -10.20 42.35
CA LEU A 124 2.48 -9.06 43.03
C LEU A 124 1.78 -9.52 44.32
N GLU A 125 2.07 -8.83 45.42
CA GLU A 125 1.49 -9.11 46.75
C GLU A 125 0.67 -7.91 47.27
N ALA A 126 -0.43 -8.20 47.97
CA ALA A 126 -1.09 -7.28 48.89
C ALA A 126 -0.33 -7.17 50.21
N LYS A 127 -0.61 -6.13 50.99
CA LYS A 127 -0.02 -5.95 52.34
C LYS A 127 -0.33 -7.10 53.31
N ASP A 128 -1.45 -7.78 53.13
CA ASP A 128 -1.85 -8.94 53.94
C ASP A 128 -1.17 -10.25 53.51
N GLY A 129 -0.32 -10.22 52.46
CA GLY A 129 0.37 -11.38 51.90
C GLY A 129 -0.41 -12.12 50.81
N GLY A 130 -1.62 -11.67 50.46
CA GLY A 130 -2.39 -12.22 49.35
C GLY A 130 -1.70 -11.95 48.02
N LYS A 131 -1.58 -12.97 47.15
CA LYS A 131 -0.92 -12.84 45.85
C LYS A 131 -1.93 -12.67 44.72
N LEU A 132 -1.49 -12.04 43.63
CA LEU A 132 -2.25 -12.05 42.39
C LEU A 132 -2.28 -13.51 41.86
N ALA A 133 -3.46 -14.05 41.61
CA ALA A 133 -3.61 -15.46 41.27
C ALA A 133 -2.96 -15.83 39.92
N THR A 134 -3.07 -14.95 38.93
CA THR A 134 -2.57 -15.14 37.56
C THR A 134 -1.97 -13.84 37.05
N SER A 135 -0.91 -13.93 36.26
CA SER A 135 -0.38 -12.76 35.56
C SER A 135 -1.41 -12.19 34.57
N GLU A 136 -1.46 -10.86 34.44
CA GLU A 136 -2.30 -10.16 33.49
C GLU A 136 -1.44 -9.28 32.58
N THR A 137 -1.69 -9.34 31.27
CA THR A 137 -1.01 -8.51 30.28
C THR A 137 -2.02 -7.65 29.54
N LYS A 138 -1.77 -6.34 29.49
CA LYS A 138 -2.49 -5.39 28.64
C LYS A 138 -1.63 -4.98 27.47
N VAL A 139 -2.24 -5.00 26.28
CA VAL A 139 -1.58 -4.64 25.02
C VAL A 139 -2.11 -3.29 24.55
N PHE A 140 -1.21 -2.39 24.18
CA PHE A 140 -1.59 -1.13 23.54
C PHE A 140 -0.55 -0.69 22.51
N ALA A 141 -0.94 0.20 21.60
CA ALA A 141 -0.07 0.79 20.59
C ALA A 141 0.00 2.31 20.74
N THR A 142 1.20 2.84 20.57
CA THR A 142 1.44 4.28 20.62
C THR A 142 1.03 4.99 19.34
N ALA A 143 0.81 6.30 19.47
CA ALA A 143 0.28 7.16 18.42
C ALA A 143 1.29 7.41 17.29
N ILE A 144 0.82 8.10 16.25
CA ILE A 144 1.67 8.66 15.20
C ILE A 144 2.43 9.86 15.79
N ASP A 145 3.72 9.98 15.46
CA ASP A 145 4.46 11.19 15.76
C ASP A 145 4.01 12.32 14.81
N SER A 146 3.22 13.24 15.32
CA SER A 146 2.66 14.34 14.52
C SER A 146 3.65 15.49 14.27
N SER A 147 4.89 15.39 14.77
CA SER A 147 5.92 16.41 14.51
C SER A 147 6.41 16.35 13.06
N ARG A 148 6.66 17.53 12.47
CA ARG A 148 7.17 17.63 11.10
C ARG A 148 8.62 17.13 11.01
N LYS A 149 8.88 16.22 10.08
CA LYS A 149 10.20 15.62 9.79
C LYS A 149 11.07 16.48 8.90
N PHE A 150 10.45 17.34 8.09
CA PHE A 150 11.12 18.25 7.17
C PHE A 150 10.61 19.68 7.35
N THR A 151 11.45 20.65 6.98
CA THR A 151 11.09 22.06 6.93
C THR A 151 9.93 22.27 5.97
N THR A 152 8.98 23.11 6.37
CA THR A 152 7.84 23.46 5.52
C THR A 152 8.28 24.32 4.34
N ILE A 153 7.80 23.95 3.16
CA ILE A 153 8.05 24.62 1.89
C ILE A 153 6.69 24.88 1.23
N THR A 154 6.64 25.68 0.18
CA THR A 154 5.39 25.93 -0.56
C THR A 154 4.93 24.66 -1.28
N ASP A 155 3.64 24.59 -1.61
CA ASP A 155 3.08 23.44 -2.34
C ASP A 155 3.78 23.23 -3.69
N ALA A 156 4.11 24.33 -4.40
CA ALA A 156 4.85 24.26 -5.65
C ALA A 156 6.27 23.69 -5.48
N GLU A 157 6.99 24.08 -4.42
CA GLU A 157 8.30 23.52 -4.09
C GLU A 157 8.20 22.06 -3.67
N LEU A 158 7.16 21.69 -2.92
CA LEU A 158 6.91 20.32 -2.50
C LEU A 158 6.64 19.40 -3.70
N LEU A 159 5.78 19.82 -4.62
CA LEU A 159 5.53 19.07 -5.86
C LEU A 159 6.82 18.91 -6.69
N THR A 160 7.61 19.97 -6.84
CA THR A 160 8.93 19.90 -7.50
C THR A 160 9.87 18.93 -6.77
N LYS A 161 9.91 18.96 -5.43
CA LYS A 161 10.77 18.08 -4.63
C LYS A 161 10.40 16.61 -4.81
N VAL A 162 9.10 16.30 -4.81
CA VAL A 162 8.60 14.94 -5.07
C VAL A 162 8.97 14.51 -6.48
N GLN A 163 8.65 15.30 -7.51
CA GLN A 163 8.98 14.96 -8.90
C GLN A 163 10.49 14.73 -9.08
N GLN A 164 11.33 15.63 -8.54
CA GLN A 164 12.79 15.52 -8.66
C GLN A 164 13.35 14.29 -7.96
N GLN A 165 12.87 14.00 -6.74
CA GLN A 165 13.34 12.85 -5.97
C GLN A 165 12.87 11.54 -6.60
N THR A 166 11.61 11.46 -7.04
CA THR A 166 11.04 10.27 -7.69
C THR A 166 11.68 10.02 -9.07
N PHE A 167 12.03 11.07 -9.81
CA PHE A 167 12.69 10.96 -11.12
C PHE A 167 14.01 10.18 -11.07
N ARG A 168 14.71 10.18 -9.92
CA ARG A 168 15.94 9.39 -9.73
C ARG A 168 15.73 7.89 -9.96
N TYR A 169 14.51 7.36 -9.78
CA TYR A 169 14.16 5.99 -10.14
C TYR A 169 14.39 5.71 -11.65
N PHE A 170 13.99 6.63 -12.51
CA PHE A 170 14.06 6.48 -13.97
C PHE A 170 15.36 7.02 -14.57
N TRP A 171 16.15 7.72 -13.76
CA TRP A 171 17.39 8.34 -14.21
C TRP A 171 18.64 7.65 -13.65
N ASP A 172 18.78 7.63 -12.33
CA ASP A 172 19.92 7.07 -11.60
C ASP A 172 19.82 5.54 -11.50
N PHE A 173 18.61 5.03 -11.27
CA PHE A 173 18.34 3.59 -11.07
C PHE A 173 17.96 2.84 -12.37
N ALA A 174 17.91 3.55 -13.50
CA ALA A 174 17.64 2.93 -14.80
C ALA A 174 18.67 1.83 -15.13
N HIS A 175 18.26 0.85 -15.94
CA HIS A 175 19.19 -0.18 -16.36
C HIS A 175 20.32 0.45 -17.22
N PRO A 176 21.61 0.18 -16.94
CA PRO A 176 22.73 0.92 -17.54
C PRO A 176 22.89 0.69 -19.04
N THR A 177 22.48 -0.47 -19.56
CA THR A 177 22.58 -0.81 -21.00
C THR A 177 21.40 -0.25 -21.79
N SER A 178 20.18 -0.67 -21.47
CA SER A 178 18.97 -0.27 -22.18
C SER A 178 18.46 1.13 -21.83
N GLY A 179 18.80 1.68 -20.66
CA GLY A 179 18.17 2.88 -20.14
C GLY A 179 16.71 2.71 -19.70
N LEU A 180 16.14 1.50 -19.81
CA LEU A 180 14.78 1.17 -19.42
C LEU A 180 14.61 1.14 -17.90
N ALA A 181 13.36 1.28 -17.45
CA ALA A 181 13.00 1.22 -16.03
C ALA A 181 13.08 -0.22 -15.53
N ARG A 182 13.76 -0.43 -14.39
CA ARG A 182 13.72 -1.69 -13.66
C ARG A 182 12.32 -1.90 -13.10
N GLU A 183 11.88 -3.16 -12.97
CA GLU A 183 10.57 -3.50 -12.39
C GLU A 183 10.40 -2.89 -10.99
N GLY A 184 11.33 -3.21 -10.09
CA GLY A 184 11.35 -2.66 -8.74
C GLY A 184 12.70 -2.74 -8.07
N SER A 185 12.92 -1.96 -7.02
CA SER A 185 14.19 -1.90 -6.29
C SER A 185 14.57 -3.20 -5.57
N LYS A 186 13.62 -4.11 -5.37
CA LYS A 186 13.81 -5.44 -4.75
C LYS A 186 13.75 -6.60 -5.74
N HIS A 187 13.60 -6.32 -7.04
CA HIS A 187 13.66 -7.32 -8.10
C HIS A 187 15.10 -7.58 -8.56
N ALA A 188 15.30 -8.66 -9.34
CA ALA A 188 16.60 -8.93 -9.93
C ALA A 188 17.05 -7.76 -10.82
N ALA A 189 18.31 -7.36 -10.68
CA ALA A 189 18.84 -6.11 -11.21
C ALA A 189 18.66 -5.92 -12.73
N ASN A 190 18.62 -7.02 -13.49
CA ASN A 190 18.49 -6.97 -14.95
C ASN A 190 17.04 -7.00 -15.43
N ILE A 191 16.04 -7.20 -14.56
CA ILE A 191 14.63 -7.19 -14.99
C ILE A 191 14.20 -5.75 -15.24
N VAL A 192 13.83 -5.45 -16.48
CA VAL A 192 13.17 -4.19 -16.86
C VAL A 192 11.73 -4.47 -17.30
N THR A 193 10.83 -3.55 -16.98
CA THR A 193 9.41 -3.61 -17.32
C THR A 193 9.09 -2.71 -18.49
N THR A 194 8.27 -3.19 -19.42
CA THR A 194 7.93 -2.42 -20.63
C THR A 194 6.89 -1.34 -20.34
N GLY A 195 5.81 -1.63 -19.60
CA GLY A 195 4.81 -0.63 -19.24
C GLY A 195 5.35 0.43 -18.29
N GLY A 196 6.07 0.00 -17.24
CA GLY A 196 6.75 0.94 -16.32
C GLY A 196 7.81 1.80 -17.02
N SER A 197 8.46 1.28 -18.07
CA SER A 197 9.34 2.10 -18.93
C SER A 197 8.57 3.12 -19.77
N GLY A 198 7.35 2.81 -20.20
CA GLY A 198 6.44 3.77 -20.80
C GLY A 198 6.19 5.00 -19.92
N PHE A 199 6.05 4.78 -18.61
CA PHE A 199 5.90 5.87 -17.65
C PHE A 199 7.22 6.62 -17.47
N GLY A 200 8.33 5.88 -17.40
CA GLY A 200 9.68 6.43 -17.27
C GLY A 200 10.08 7.37 -18.41
N VAL A 201 9.74 7.04 -19.67
CA VAL A 201 10.06 7.93 -20.80
C VAL A 201 9.26 9.24 -20.73
N MET A 202 8.01 9.22 -20.25
CA MET A 202 7.26 10.46 -19.97
C MET A 202 7.88 11.26 -18.82
N ALA A 203 8.33 10.58 -17.75
CA ALA A 203 8.99 11.23 -16.62
C ALA A 203 10.30 11.94 -17.03
N ILE A 204 11.01 11.45 -18.04
CA ILE A 204 12.19 12.13 -18.61
C ILE A 204 11.80 13.45 -19.27
N LEU A 205 10.65 13.54 -19.93
CA LEU A 205 10.16 14.81 -20.50
C LEU A 205 9.87 15.83 -19.39
N VAL A 206 9.22 15.38 -18.31
CA VAL A 206 8.98 16.21 -17.11
C VAL A 206 10.31 16.73 -16.55
N ALA A 207 11.33 15.88 -16.48
CA ALA A 207 12.64 16.27 -15.96
C ALA A 207 13.36 17.30 -16.83
N ILE A 208 13.16 17.27 -18.15
CA ILE A 208 13.67 18.31 -19.06
C ILE A 208 12.95 19.63 -18.80
N GLU A 209 11.61 19.63 -18.80
CA GLU A 209 10.78 20.84 -18.59
C GLU A 209 10.98 21.47 -17.21
N ARG A 210 11.26 20.65 -16.19
CA ARG A 210 11.57 21.11 -14.83
C ARG A 210 13.05 21.45 -14.61
N GLY A 211 13.90 21.28 -15.62
CA GLY A 211 15.33 21.59 -15.53
C GLY A 211 16.12 20.68 -14.59
N PHE A 212 15.63 19.47 -14.31
CA PHE A 212 16.38 18.46 -13.55
C PHE A 212 17.52 17.88 -14.38
N ILE A 213 17.32 17.81 -15.70
CA ILE A 213 18.30 17.46 -16.71
C ILE A 213 18.18 18.43 -17.90
N THR A 214 19.21 18.51 -18.72
CA THR A 214 19.15 19.27 -19.97
C THR A 214 18.40 18.49 -21.05
N ARG A 215 17.83 19.20 -22.04
CA ARG A 215 17.21 18.58 -23.22
C ARG A 215 18.15 17.63 -23.96
N SER A 216 19.44 17.99 -24.08
CA SER A 216 20.46 17.16 -24.72
C SER A 216 20.68 15.83 -23.97
N GLN A 217 20.78 15.86 -22.65
CA GLN A 217 20.86 14.65 -21.83
C GLN A 217 19.60 13.78 -21.99
N GLY A 218 18.43 14.41 -21.99
CA GLY A 218 17.16 13.72 -22.21
C GLY A 218 17.08 13.04 -23.59
N LEU A 219 17.46 13.76 -24.65
CA LEU A 219 17.52 13.24 -26.02
C LEU A 219 18.47 12.04 -26.13
N GLN A 220 19.67 12.15 -25.56
CA GLN A 220 20.64 11.05 -25.56
C GLN A 220 20.07 9.80 -24.87
N ARG A 221 19.43 9.96 -23.70
CA ARG A 221 18.79 8.84 -22.99
C ARG A 221 17.65 8.22 -23.81
N MET A 222 16.83 9.06 -24.45
CA MET A 222 15.74 8.58 -25.33
C MET A 222 16.28 7.79 -26.51
N GLN A 223 17.36 8.24 -27.15
CA GLN A 223 18.00 7.50 -28.23
C GLN A 223 18.54 6.14 -27.77
N THR A 224 19.12 6.05 -26.57
CA THR A 224 19.52 4.76 -25.99
C THR A 224 18.33 3.81 -25.81
N ILE A 225 17.25 4.29 -25.19
CA ILE A 225 16.05 3.50 -24.92
C ILE A 225 15.39 3.02 -26.22
N VAL A 226 15.15 3.94 -27.15
CA VAL A 226 14.51 3.65 -28.44
C VAL A 226 15.37 2.73 -29.29
N ALA A 227 16.70 2.91 -29.30
CA ALA A 227 17.59 2.01 -30.03
C ALA A 227 17.56 0.58 -29.45
N PHE A 228 17.53 0.43 -28.12
CA PHE A 228 17.40 -0.88 -27.47
C PHE A 228 16.06 -1.54 -27.84
N LEU A 229 14.94 -0.82 -27.72
CA LEU A 229 13.62 -1.32 -28.06
C LEU A 229 13.50 -1.70 -29.54
N LYS A 230 14.07 -0.89 -30.44
CA LYS A 230 13.99 -1.09 -31.89
C LYS A 230 14.80 -2.29 -32.36
N ASN A 231 16.02 -2.45 -31.83
CA ASN A 231 17.06 -3.31 -32.39
C ASN A 231 17.42 -4.53 -31.53
N THR A 232 17.17 -4.49 -30.22
CA THR A 232 17.68 -5.48 -29.27
C THR A 232 16.56 -6.23 -28.55
N ALA A 233 15.52 -5.53 -28.11
CA ALA A 233 14.42 -6.12 -27.38
C ALA A 233 13.61 -7.11 -28.24
N GLN A 234 13.40 -8.31 -27.70
CA GLN A 234 12.47 -9.28 -28.26
C GLN A 234 11.05 -8.71 -28.26
N ASN A 235 10.35 -8.99 -29.36
CA ASN A 235 8.94 -8.66 -29.54
C ASN A 235 8.28 -9.78 -30.34
N PHE A 236 6.96 -9.88 -30.21
CA PHE A 236 6.14 -10.91 -30.81
C PHE A 236 4.94 -10.24 -31.48
N HIS A 237 4.83 -10.35 -32.80
CA HIS A 237 3.84 -9.57 -33.57
C HIS A 237 3.94 -8.06 -33.28
N GLY A 238 5.19 -7.58 -33.13
CA GLY A 238 5.52 -6.20 -32.78
C GLY A 238 5.26 -5.79 -31.32
N ALA A 239 4.48 -6.56 -30.54
CA ALA A 239 4.24 -6.29 -29.13
C ALA A 239 5.39 -6.84 -28.26
N TYR A 240 5.67 -6.15 -27.15
CA TYR A 240 6.73 -6.52 -26.23
C TYR A 240 6.22 -7.41 -25.08
N PRO A 241 7.09 -8.23 -24.47
CA PRO A 241 6.75 -8.91 -23.23
C PRO A 241 6.63 -7.93 -22.05
N HIS A 242 5.99 -8.39 -20.97
CA HIS A 242 5.93 -7.65 -19.71
C HIS A 242 7.35 -7.35 -19.18
N TRP A 243 8.20 -8.39 -19.07
CA TRP A 243 9.58 -8.26 -18.63
C TRP A 243 10.59 -8.63 -19.71
N LEU A 244 11.66 -7.84 -19.74
CA LEU A 244 12.85 -8.06 -20.54
C LEU A 244 14.08 -8.13 -19.62
N ASP A 245 15.10 -8.87 -20.04
CA ASP A 245 16.45 -8.68 -19.55
C ASP A 245 17.01 -7.39 -20.16
N GLY A 246 17.32 -6.40 -19.32
CA GLY A 246 17.73 -5.07 -19.73
C GLY A 246 19.12 -5.00 -20.39
N ALA A 247 19.91 -6.07 -20.34
CA ALA A 247 21.21 -6.13 -21.00
C ALA A 247 21.10 -6.78 -22.39
N THR A 248 20.30 -7.83 -22.52
CA THR A 248 20.24 -8.67 -23.72
C THR A 248 19.00 -8.44 -24.58
N GLY A 249 17.93 -7.87 -24.01
CA GLY A 249 16.63 -7.74 -24.66
C GLY A 249 15.86 -9.06 -24.73
N ALA A 250 16.31 -10.13 -24.07
CA ALA A 250 15.59 -11.39 -24.02
C ALA A 250 14.35 -11.29 -23.12
N THR A 251 13.28 -12.01 -23.49
CA THR A 251 12.07 -12.13 -22.68
C THR A 251 12.37 -12.83 -21.37
N ILE A 252 11.93 -12.23 -20.26
CA ILE A 252 11.88 -12.90 -18.96
C ILE A 252 10.40 -13.25 -18.71
N PRO A 253 10.02 -14.54 -18.62
CA PRO A 253 8.64 -14.91 -18.38
C PRO A 253 8.11 -14.33 -17.07
N PHE A 254 6.94 -13.67 -17.12
CA PHE A 254 6.24 -13.17 -15.93
C PHE A 254 5.56 -14.32 -15.18
N SER A 255 5.10 -15.33 -15.91
CA SER A 255 4.58 -16.59 -15.37
C SER A 255 4.85 -17.76 -16.33
N ALA A 256 4.47 -18.98 -15.93
CA ALA A 256 4.72 -20.19 -16.73
C ALA A 256 4.12 -20.15 -18.16
N ASN A 257 3.00 -19.45 -18.35
CA ASN A 257 2.32 -19.31 -19.66
C ASN A 257 2.43 -17.90 -20.24
N ASP A 258 3.11 -16.99 -19.54
CA ASP A 258 3.29 -15.60 -19.95
C ASP A 258 4.77 -15.33 -20.24
N ASN A 259 5.19 -15.80 -21.41
CA ASN A 259 6.56 -15.76 -21.93
C ASN A 259 6.63 -15.18 -23.35
N GLY A 260 5.62 -14.38 -23.72
CA GLY A 260 5.44 -13.82 -25.06
C GLY A 260 5.05 -12.36 -25.00
N ALA A 261 4.20 -11.91 -25.94
CA ALA A 261 3.67 -10.55 -25.93
C ALA A 261 2.69 -10.31 -24.79
N ASP A 262 2.84 -9.15 -24.16
CA ASP A 262 1.85 -8.51 -23.30
C ASP A 262 1.38 -7.21 -24.00
N LEU A 263 0.13 -7.21 -24.47
CA LEU A 263 -0.43 -6.10 -25.23
C LEU A 263 -0.73 -4.87 -24.36
N VAL A 264 -1.03 -5.09 -23.08
CA VAL A 264 -1.36 -4.00 -22.14
C VAL A 264 -0.09 -3.24 -21.77
N GLU A 265 0.97 -3.95 -21.39
CA GLU A 265 2.28 -3.35 -21.12
C GLU A 265 2.86 -2.65 -22.36
N THR A 266 2.69 -3.28 -23.53
CA THR A 266 3.00 -2.63 -24.82
C THR A 266 2.23 -1.33 -24.99
N SER A 267 0.94 -1.29 -24.65
CA SER A 267 0.13 -0.08 -24.80
C SER A 267 0.60 1.06 -23.90
N PHE A 268 1.05 0.77 -22.68
CA PHE A 268 1.65 1.76 -21.79
C PHE A 268 2.98 2.29 -22.34
N LEU A 269 3.82 1.41 -22.89
CA LEU A 269 5.06 1.80 -23.57
C LEU A 269 4.79 2.71 -24.78
N ILE A 270 3.87 2.32 -25.66
CA ILE A 270 3.51 3.08 -26.87
C ILE A 270 2.91 4.44 -26.50
N GLN A 271 2.08 4.51 -25.44
CA GLN A 271 1.56 5.77 -24.92
C GLN A 271 2.71 6.74 -24.58
N GLY A 272 3.74 6.25 -23.88
CA GLY A 272 4.94 7.02 -23.55
C GLY A 272 5.73 7.45 -24.79
N LEU A 273 6.00 6.52 -25.71
CA LEU A 273 6.80 6.80 -26.91
C LEU A 273 6.15 7.80 -27.86
N LEU A 274 4.82 7.75 -28.04
CA LEU A 274 4.11 8.76 -28.81
C LEU A 274 4.25 10.15 -28.17
N THR A 275 4.15 10.23 -26.85
CA THR A 275 4.34 11.49 -26.11
C THR A 275 5.76 12.04 -26.31
N VAL A 276 6.79 11.19 -26.30
CA VAL A 276 8.19 11.56 -26.60
C VAL A 276 8.34 12.07 -28.02
N ARG A 277 7.72 11.40 -29.00
CA ARG A 277 7.78 11.79 -30.41
C ARG A 277 7.23 13.20 -30.63
N GLU A 278 6.11 13.52 -29.99
CA GLU A 278 5.46 14.84 -30.08
C GLU A 278 6.23 15.94 -29.33
N TYR A 279 7.14 15.59 -28.41
CA TYR A 279 7.96 16.54 -27.66
C TYR A 279 9.28 16.92 -28.37
N PHE A 280 9.91 15.94 -29.02
CA PHE A 280 11.16 16.17 -29.76
C PHE A 280 10.88 16.57 -31.20
N THR A 281 10.48 17.82 -31.43
CA THR A 281 10.08 18.37 -32.74
C THR A 281 11.16 19.12 -33.50
N GLY A 282 12.40 19.13 -33.00
CA GLY A 282 13.53 19.78 -33.65
C GLY A 282 13.80 19.26 -35.06
N GLU A 283 14.23 20.14 -35.96
CA GLU A 283 14.56 19.81 -37.35
C GLU A 283 15.96 19.20 -37.50
N ASP A 284 16.75 19.16 -36.42
CA ASP A 284 18.07 18.54 -36.45
C ASP A 284 17.99 17.02 -36.68
N ALA A 285 19.10 16.46 -37.16
CA ALA A 285 19.17 15.05 -37.53
C ALA A 285 18.95 14.11 -36.33
N ALA A 286 19.30 14.51 -35.11
CA ALA A 286 19.22 13.64 -33.94
C ALA A 286 17.77 13.49 -33.45
N GLU A 287 17.01 14.59 -33.35
CA GLU A 287 15.58 14.55 -33.02
C GLU A 287 14.77 13.91 -34.17
N THR A 288 15.13 14.20 -35.43
CA THR A 288 14.48 13.57 -36.60
C THR A 288 14.67 12.06 -36.62
N ALA A 289 15.88 11.57 -36.34
CA ALA A 289 16.16 10.14 -36.24
C ALA A 289 15.38 9.48 -35.08
N LEU A 290 15.32 10.13 -33.92
CA LEU A 290 14.54 9.65 -32.78
C LEU A 290 13.06 9.47 -33.16
N ARG A 291 12.43 10.47 -33.78
CA ARG A 291 11.03 10.39 -34.21
C ARG A 291 10.80 9.25 -35.22
N SER A 292 11.73 9.09 -36.18
CA SER A 292 11.65 8.00 -37.17
C SER A 292 11.75 6.61 -36.52
N ASP A 293 12.62 6.46 -35.53
CA ASP A 293 12.79 5.20 -34.82
C ASP A 293 11.59 4.87 -33.93
N ILE A 294 11.00 5.87 -33.28
CA ILE A 294 9.74 5.71 -32.55
C ILE A 294 8.63 5.27 -33.50
N ASN A 295 8.48 5.92 -34.67
CA ASN A 295 7.49 5.51 -35.67
C ASN A 295 7.69 4.05 -36.12
N THR A 296 8.94 3.60 -36.23
CA THR A 296 9.24 2.19 -36.56
C THR A 296 8.71 1.24 -35.50
N ILE A 297 8.85 1.57 -34.21
CA ILE A 297 8.34 0.77 -33.10
C ILE A 297 6.80 0.79 -33.08
N VAL A 298 6.20 1.97 -33.08
CA VAL A 298 4.74 2.16 -33.00
C VAL A 298 4.02 1.45 -34.14
N ASN A 299 4.52 1.58 -35.37
CA ASN A 299 3.89 1.00 -36.55
C ASN A 299 4.11 -0.51 -36.69
N ARG A 300 5.02 -1.11 -35.90
CA ARG A 300 5.29 -2.55 -35.92
C ARG A 300 4.24 -3.35 -35.15
N VAL A 301 3.56 -2.75 -34.17
CA VAL A 301 2.62 -3.48 -33.29
C VAL A 301 1.39 -3.94 -34.09
N GLU A 302 1.24 -5.25 -34.23
CA GLU A 302 0.15 -5.89 -34.97
C GLU A 302 -1.12 -6.00 -34.10
N TRP A 303 -1.74 -4.88 -33.72
CA TRP A 303 -2.86 -4.89 -32.75
C TRP A 303 -4.01 -5.84 -33.14
N ASN A 304 -4.34 -5.94 -34.41
CA ASN A 304 -5.38 -6.84 -34.91
C ASN A 304 -5.02 -8.33 -34.80
N TRP A 305 -3.73 -8.70 -34.68
CA TRP A 305 -3.31 -10.09 -34.36
C TRP A 305 -3.93 -10.55 -33.04
N PHE A 306 -4.00 -9.65 -32.07
CA PHE A 306 -4.51 -9.89 -30.72
C PHE A 306 -6.04 -10.00 -30.65
N GLN A 307 -6.72 -10.04 -31.80
CA GLN A 307 -8.15 -10.38 -31.89
C GLN A 307 -8.42 -11.89 -31.97
N GLN A 308 -7.40 -12.76 -31.87
CA GLN A 308 -7.51 -14.23 -31.93
C GLN A 308 -8.55 -14.72 -32.95
N ASN A 309 -8.15 -14.81 -34.23
CA ASN A 309 -9.06 -15.16 -35.34
C ASN A 309 -10.19 -14.14 -35.55
N ASN A 310 -9.86 -12.84 -35.50
CA ASN A 310 -10.78 -11.72 -35.78
C ASN A 310 -12.02 -11.65 -34.88
N GLN A 311 -11.94 -12.14 -33.64
CA GLN A 311 -12.98 -11.89 -32.65
C GLN A 311 -13.09 -10.39 -32.36
N ASN A 312 -14.28 -9.93 -31.98
CA ASN A 312 -14.51 -8.55 -31.58
C ASN A 312 -14.08 -8.30 -30.11
N VAL A 313 -12.84 -8.65 -29.77
CA VAL A 313 -12.21 -8.43 -28.46
C VAL A 313 -10.70 -8.51 -28.60
N LEU A 314 -9.95 -7.76 -27.79
CA LEU A 314 -8.50 -7.93 -27.68
C LEU A 314 -8.14 -8.93 -26.57
N TYR A 315 -7.10 -9.72 -26.82
CA TYR A 315 -6.48 -10.60 -25.85
C TYR A 315 -5.22 -9.96 -25.30
N TRP A 316 -5.01 -10.11 -24.00
CA TRP A 316 -3.89 -9.53 -23.27
C TRP A 316 -2.56 -10.16 -23.70
N HIS A 317 -2.53 -11.49 -23.84
CA HIS A 317 -1.28 -12.21 -24.05
C HIS A 317 -1.31 -13.07 -25.30
N TRP A 318 -0.13 -13.24 -25.91
CA TRP A 318 0.14 -14.27 -26.91
C TRP A 318 1.58 -14.79 -26.76
N SER A 319 1.78 -16.09 -26.87
CA SER A 319 3.10 -16.72 -26.73
C SER A 319 3.49 -17.55 -27.95
N PRO A 320 4.78 -17.58 -28.35
CA PRO A 320 5.24 -18.38 -29.49
C PRO A 320 5.07 -19.89 -29.29
N ASP A 321 5.20 -20.40 -28.06
CA ASP A 321 5.10 -21.83 -27.75
C ASP A 321 3.82 -22.21 -26.98
N LYS A 322 3.12 -21.23 -26.38
CA LYS A 322 1.83 -21.44 -25.70
C LYS A 322 0.62 -20.90 -26.48
N ALA A 323 0.84 -20.15 -27.55
CA ALA A 323 -0.19 -19.45 -28.31
C ALA A 323 -1.11 -18.64 -27.38
N TRP A 324 -2.38 -19.02 -27.28
CA TRP A 324 -3.41 -18.31 -26.53
C TRP A 324 -3.71 -18.93 -25.16
N ALA A 325 -2.80 -19.74 -24.59
CA ALA A 325 -3.06 -20.48 -23.35
C ALA A 325 -3.45 -19.60 -22.15
N MET A 326 -2.95 -18.36 -22.07
CA MET A 326 -3.39 -17.38 -21.06
C MET A 326 -4.87 -17.03 -21.18
N ASN A 327 -5.42 -17.06 -22.41
CA ASN A 327 -6.84 -16.89 -22.73
C ASN A 327 -7.54 -15.73 -22.00
N HIS A 328 -6.83 -14.61 -21.87
CA HIS A 328 -7.29 -13.46 -21.09
C HIS A 328 -7.81 -12.36 -22.02
N LYS A 329 -9.15 -12.22 -22.10
CA LYS A 329 -9.80 -11.13 -22.83
C LYS A 329 -9.70 -9.83 -22.05
N ILE A 330 -9.35 -8.75 -22.72
CA ILE A 330 -9.34 -7.40 -22.12
C ILE A 330 -10.75 -6.84 -22.20
N GLN A 331 -11.43 -6.72 -21.07
CA GLN A 331 -12.81 -6.23 -20.98
C GLN A 331 -12.96 -5.19 -19.87
N GLY A 332 -13.60 -4.06 -20.19
CA GLY A 332 -13.67 -2.92 -19.29
C GLY A 332 -14.81 -3.02 -18.27
N TRP A 333 -14.76 -2.22 -17.21
CA TRP A 333 -13.79 -1.14 -16.97
C TRP A 333 -12.60 -1.62 -16.13
N ASN A 334 -11.39 -1.26 -16.54
CA ASN A 334 -10.13 -1.48 -15.81
C ASN A 334 -9.01 -0.57 -16.40
N GLU A 335 -7.76 -0.81 -16.02
CA GLU A 335 -6.57 -0.03 -16.43
C GLU A 335 -6.24 -0.08 -17.94
N CYS A 336 -6.79 -1.04 -18.68
CA CYS A 336 -6.37 -1.36 -20.05
C CYS A 336 -7.06 -0.50 -21.12
N PHE A 337 -7.70 0.60 -20.73
CA PHE A 337 -8.50 1.43 -21.64
C PHE A 337 -7.69 1.95 -22.84
N ILE A 338 -6.46 2.41 -22.60
CA ILE A 338 -5.56 2.93 -23.63
C ILE A 338 -5.19 1.87 -24.68
N THR A 339 -5.22 0.58 -24.33
CA THR A 339 -4.93 -0.52 -25.26
C THR A 339 -5.89 -0.50 -26.44
N TYR A 340 -7.19 -0.29 -26.21
CA TYR A 340 -8.19 -0.22 -27.28
C TYR A 340 -8.06 1.06 -28.12
N ILE A 341 -7.72 2.18 -27.49
CA ILE A 341 -7.53 3.46 -28.20
C ILE A 341 -6.33 3.36 -29.14
N LEU A 342 -5.19 2.87 -28.65
CA LEU A 342 -3.98 2.71 -29.48
C LEU A 342 -4.18 1.66 -30.58
N ALA A 343 -4.88 0.57 -30.28
CA ALA A 343 -5.25 -0.42 -31.28
C ALA A 343 -6.13 0.16 -32.40
N ALA A 344 -7.05 1.06 -32.08
CA ALA A 344 -7.86 1.77 -33.08
C ALA A 344 -7.09 2.88 -33.81
N SER A 345 -6.03 3.40 -33.19
CA SER A 345 -5.16 4.46 -33.72
C SER A 345 -4.15 3.93 -34.75
N SER A 346 -3.80 2.64 -34.71
CA SER A 346 -2.87 2.05 -35.68
C SER A 346 -3.36 2.21 -37.11
N ALA A 347 -2.48 2.68 -38.01
CA ALA A 347 -2.78 2.82 -39.44
C ALA A 347 -2.74 1.47 -40.17
N SER A 348 -1.83 0.57 -39.79
CA SER A 348 -1.55 -0.69 -40.51
C SER A 348 -2.28 -1.89 -39.91
N TYR A 349 -2.47 -1.90 -38.59
CA TYR A 349 -2.98 -3.06 -37.85
C TYR A 349 -4.18 -2.70 -36.97
N SER A 350 -5.02 -1.80 -37.47
CA SER A 350 -6.14 -1.23 -36.74
C SER A 350 -7.23 -2.26 -36.40
N ILE A 351 -7.81 -2.19 -35.20
CA ILE A 351 -9.00 -2.97 -34.85
C ILE A 351 -10.29 -2.32 -35.39
N PRO A 352 -11.36 -3.07 -35.69
CA PRO A 352 -12.66 -2.49 -35.99
C PRO A 352 -13.33 -1.92 -34.73
N LYS A 353 -14.23 -0.94 -34.90
CA LYS A 353 -15.03 -0.38 -33.78
C LYS A 353 -15.78 -1.46 -33.00
N ALA A 354 -16.22 -2.52 -33.68
CA ALA A 354 -16.90 -3.65 -33.05
C ALA A 354 -16.07 -4.32 -31.95
N ALA A 355 -14.73 -4.35 -32.05
CA ALA A 355 -13.89 -4.89 -31.00
C ALA A 355 -13.95 -4.06 -29.71
N TYR A 356 -14.06 -2.74 -29.85
CA TYR A 356 -14.29 -1.84 -28.71
C TYR A 356 -15.70 -2.01 -28.13
N ASP A 357 -16.73 -1.96 -28.98
CA ASP A 357 -18.11 -2.01 -28.50
C ASP A 357 -18.48 -3.36 -27.86
N GLN A 358 -18.08 -4.46 -28.48
CA GLN A 358 -18.44 -5.83 -28.04
C GLN A 358 -17.44 -6.41 -27.05
N GLY A 359 -16.16 -6.09 -27.20
CA GLY A 359 -15.07 -6.60 -26.37
C GLY A 359 -14.89 -5.77 -25.10
N TRP A 360 -14.42 -4.53 -25.28
CA TRP A 360 -14.16 -3.59 -24.18
C TRP A 360 -15.44 -3.19 -23.44
N ALA A 361 -16.37 -2.57 -24.15
CA ALA A 361 -17.58 -2.01 -23.56
C ALA A 361 -18.67 -3.06 -23.29
N ARG A 362 -18.46 -4.30 -23.76
CA ARG A 362 -19.37 -5.45 -23.57
C ARG A 362 -20.82 -5.11 -23.94
N ASN A 363 -21.01 -4.42 -25.06
CA ASN A 363 -22.29 -3.89 -25.55
C ASN A 363 -23.06 -3.07 -24.49
N GLY A 364 -22.33 -2.29 -23.69
CA GLY A 364 -22.88 -1.44 -22.64
C GLY A 364 -22.83 -2.04 -21.23
N ALA A 365 -22.49 -3.33 -21.07
CA ALA A 365 -22.34 -3.96 -19.75
C ALA A 365 -21.13 -3.44 -18.94
N ILE A 366 -20.32 -2.55 -19.53
CA ILE A 366 -19.29 -1.77 -18.83
C ILE A 366 -19.85 -0.75 -17.84
N LYS A 367 -21.12 -0.33 -18.00
CA LYS A 367 -21.75 0.69 -17.15
C LYS A 367 -22.04 0.18 -15.74
N ASN A 368 -21.74 1.00 -14.75
CA ASN A 368 -22.12 0.82 -13.34
C ASN A 368 -23.36 1.66 -13.01
N GLY A 369 -23.19 2.97 -12.88
CA GLY A 369 -24.25 3.95 -12.61
C GLY A 369 -24.76 3.99 -11.16
N LYS A 370 -24.22 3.17 -10.24
CA LYS A 370 -24.61 3.18 -8.82
C LYS A 370 -23.93 4.32 -8.06
N GLN A 371 -24.43 4.59 -6.85
CA GLN A 371 -23.86 5.58 -5.93
C GLN A 371 -23.10 4.93 -4.77
N PHE A 372 -21.92 5.47 -4.46
CA PHE A 372 -21.11 5.11 -3.31
C PHE A 372 -20.71 6.41 -2.60
N TYR A 373 -20.98 6.52 -1.29
CA TYR A 373 -20.79 7.77 -0.54
C TYR A 373 -21.48 9.00 -1.18
N GLY A 374 -22.65 8.79 -1.81
CA GLY A 374 -23.41 9.83 -2.52
C GLY A 374 -22.82 10.24 -3.87
N ILE A 375 -21.81 9.53 -4.38
CA ILE A 375 -21.13 9.81 -5.65
C ILE A 375 -21.49 8.73 -6.66
N THR A 376 -21.98 9.13 -7.84
CA THR A 376 -22.30 8.18 -8.92
C THR A 376 -21.02 7.72 -9.61
N LEU A 377 -20.78 6.42 -9.67
CA LEU A 377 -19.67 5.84 -10.43
C LEU A 377 -20.16 5.42 -11.84
N PRO A 378 -19.68 6.04 -12.93
CA PRO A 378 -20.19 5.74 -14.27
C PRO A 378 -19.94 4.30 -14.74
N LEU A 379 -18.70 3.79 -14.59
CA LEU A 379 -18.25 2.52 -15.15
C LEU A 379 -17.65 1.59 -14.08
N GLY A 380 -17.55 0.30 -14.41
CA GLY A 380 -16.80 -0.68 -13.63
C GLY A 380 -17.56 -1.36 -12.50
N GLU A 381 -16.82 -2.00 -11.60
CA GLU A 381 -17.40 -2.72 -10.47
C GLU A 381 -17.82 -1.81 -9.32
N ASP A 382 -18.49 -2.37 -8.32
CA ASP A 382 -18.89 -1.61 -7.13
C ASP A 382 -17.65 -1.06 -6.42
N PHE A 383 -17.68 0.22 -6.08
CA PHE A 383 -16.53 0.99 -5.59
C PHE A 383 -15.33 1.13 -6.55
N GLY A 384 -15.43 0.67 -7.80
CA GLY A 384 -14.52 0.99 -8.91
C GLY A 384 -13.26 0.14 -9.04
N GLY A 385 -12.76 -0.45 -7.95
CA GLY A 385 -11.55 -1.28 -7.94
C GLY A 385 -10.31 -0.55 -7.40
N PRO A 386 -9.10 -1.04 -7.70
CA PRO A 386 -7.85 -0.35 -7.37
C PRO A 386 -7.71 0.98 -8.12
N LEU A 387 -7.18 2.00 -7.45
CA LEU A 387 -7.23 3.36 -8.00
C LEU A 387 -6.33 3.60 -9.22
N PHE A 388 -5.32 2.76 -9.47
CA PHE A 388 -4.47 2.86 -10.66
C PHE A 388 -5.25 2.70 -11.99
N PHE A 389 -6.47 2.17 -11.95
CA PHE A 389 -7.39 2.14 -13.09
C PHE A 389 -7.64 3.54 -13.67
N GLU A 390 -7.58 4.57 -12.84
CA GLU A 390 -7.76 5.97 -13.24
C GLU A 390 -6.43 6.69 -13.53
N HIS A 391 -5.30 5.98 -13.55
CA HIS A 391 -3.98 6.58 -13.76
C HIS A 391 -3.36 6.13 -15.09
N TYR A 392 -3.14 4.83 -15.29
CA TYR A 392 -2.21 4.35 -16.32
C TYR A 392 -2.65 4.69 -17.74
N SER A 393 -3.94 4.54 -18.02
CA SER A 393 -4.51 4.93 -19.32
C SER A 393 -4.62 6.44 -19.51
N PHE A 394 -4.55 7.22 -18.43
CA PHE A 394 -4.72 8.68 -18.43
C PHE A 394 -3.41 9.45 -18.21
N LEU A 395 -2.26 8.80 -18.34
CA LEU A 395 -0.96 9.47 -18.26
C LEU A 395 -0.72 10.40 -19.46
N GLY A 396 -1.11 9.93 -20.65
CA GLY A 396 -1.12 10.70 -21.90
C GLY A 396 -2.54 11.01 -22.38
N LEU A 397 -3.49 10.07 -22.29
CA LEU A 397 -4.88 10.36 -22.67
C LEU A 397 -5.51 11.37 -21.71
N ASN A 398 -5.99 12.50 -22.22
CA ASN A 398 -6.57 13.55 -21.37
C ASN A 398 -8.06 13.27 -21.10
N PRO A 399 -8.49 13.00 -19.85
CA PRO A 399 -9.89 12.72 -19.56
C PRO A 399 -10.77 13.98 -19.48
N THR A 400 -10.19 15.18 -19.43
CA THR A 400 -10.88 16.42 -19.00
C THR A 400 -12.16 16.73 -19.78
N ASN A 401 -12.13 16.57 -21.10
CA ASN A 401 -13.28 16.79 -21.98
C ASN A 401 -13.67 15.52 -22.75
N LEU A 402 -12.99 14.41 -22.49
CA LEU A 402 -13.15 13.17 -23.23
C LEU A 402 -14.47 12.50 -22.85
N SER A 403 -15.25 12.12 -23.86
CA SER A 403 -16.47 11.34 -23.67
C SER A 403 -16.80 10.48 -24.88
N ASP A 404 -17.62 9.46 -24.66
CA ASP A 404 -18.20 8.61 -25.70
C ASP A 404 -19.62 8.17 -25.29
N ASN A 405 -20.16 7.13 -25.95
CA ASN A 405 -21.48 6.58 -25.66
C ASN A 405 -21.62 5.96 -24.25
N TYR A 406 -20.50 5.71 -23.55
CA TYR A 406 -20.46 4.99 -22.29
C TYR A 406 -20.27 5.93 -21.10
N ALA A 407 -19.37 6.91 -21.18
CA ALA A 407 -19.08 7.81 -20.06
C ALA A 407 -18.51 9.18 -20.47
N VAL A 408 -18.57 10.11 -19.50
CA VAL A 408 -17.69 11.30 -19.44
C VAL A 408 -16.50 10.91 -18.56
N TYR A 409 -15.29 10.86 -19.14
CA TYR A 409 -14.15 10.22 -18.48
C TYR A 409 -13.54 11.06 -17.36
N LYS A 410 -13.70 12.39 -17.40
CA LYS A 410 -13.39 13.26 -16.26
C LYS A 410 -14.20 12.87 -15.02
N ASP A 411 -15.49 12.58 -15.20
CA ASP A 411 -16.37 12.20 -14.10
C ASP A 411 -16.03 10.80 -13.60
N GLN A 412 -15.69 9.86 -14.50
CA GLN A 412 -15.21 8.53 -14.12
C GLN A 412 -13.99 8.61 -13.20
N ALA A 413 -12.92 9.28 -13.66
CA ALA A 413 -11.66 9.37 -12.92
C ALA A 413 -11.84 10.11 -11.58
N LYS A 414 -12.53 11.25 -11.59
CA LYS A 414 -12.81 12.03 -10.37
C LYS A 414 -13.67 11.28 -9.37
N ASN A 415 -14.74 10.64 -9.82
CA ASN A 415 -15.68 9.99 -8.92
C ASN A 415 -15.07 8.74 -8.31
N HIS A 416 -14.31 7.95 -9.07
CA HIS A 416 -13.60 6.79 -8.51
C HIS A 416 -12.55 7.22 -7.48
N ALA A 417 -11.75 8.27 -7.75
CA ALA A 417 -10.81 8.83 -6.77
C ALA A 417 -11.50 9.30 -5.47
N LEU A 418 -12.61 10.03 -5.58
CA LEU A 418 -13.38 10.48 -4.42
C LEU A 418 -14.06 9.34 -3.66
N ILE A 419 -14.50 8.27 -4.32
CA ILE A 419 -15.06 7.08 -3.68
C ILE A 419 -13.97 6.35 -2.87
N ASN A 420 -12.77 6.21 -3.44
CA ASN A 420 -11.61 5.63 -2.74
C ASN A 420 -11.23 6.48 -1.51
N TYR A 421 -11.10 7.80 -1.69
CA TYR A 421 -10.87 8.76 -0.60
C TYR A 421 -11.93 8.66 0.51
N ASN A 422 -13.22 8.70 0.14
CA ASN A 422 -14.32 8.66 1.11
C ASN A 422 -14.43 7.32 1.83
N TYR A 423 -14.07 6.21 1.18
CA TYR A 423 -13.94 4.91 1.85
C TYR A 423 -12.87 4.95 2.94
N CYS A 424 -11.65 5.41 2.61
CA CYS A 424 -10.56 5.52 3.58
C CYS A 424 -10.91 6.48 4.72
N LYS A 425 -11.51 7.62 4.41
CA LYS A 425 -11.95 8.61 5.40
C LYS A 425 -13.04 8.08 6.33
N ALA A 426 -14.03 7.35 5.79
CA ALA A 426 -15.08 6.71 6.58
C ALA A 426 -14.54 5.53 7.42
N ASN A 427 -13.50 4.88 6.94
CA ASN A 427 -12.75 3.83 7.62
C ASN A 427 -13.65 2.73 8.23
N PRO A 428 -14.47 2.03 7.44
CA PRO A 428 -15.44 1.05 7.95
C PRO A 428 -14.77 -0.13 8.67
N LYS A 429 -13.51 -0.45 8.34
CA LYS A 429 -12.70 -1.49 9.00
C LYS A 429 -11.87 -0.98 10.19
N GLN A 430 -12.02 0.30 10.53
CA GLN A 430 -11.37 0.96 11.67
C GLN A 430 -9.84 0.82 11.69
N TRP A 431 -9.19 0.80 10.52
CA TRP A 431 -7.72 0.82 10.39
C TRP A 431 -7.11 2.02 11.07
N TYR A 432 -6.17 1.78 11.98
CA TYR A 432 -5.52 2.89 12.66
C TYR A 432 -4.73 3.75 11.65
N GLY A 433 -4.96 5.06 11.68
CA GLY A 433 -4.31 6.04 10.83
C GLY A 433 -5.10 6.48 9.59
N TYR A 434 -6.02 5.65 9.08
CA TYR A 434 -6.88 6.02 7.94
C TYR A 434 -7.68 7.29 8.29
N SER A 435 -7.66 8.27 7.39
CA SER A 435 -8.21 9.62 7.63
C SER A 435 -8.33 10.42 6.33
N ASP A 436 -8.73 11.68 6.42
CA ASP A 436 -8.69 12.63 5.30
C ASP A 436 -7.29 12.95 4.77
N SER A 437 -6.24 12.54 5.50
CA SER A 437 -4.84 12.76 5.16
C SER A 437 -4.06 11.45 4.96
N VAL A 438 -4.73 10.30 5.12
CA VAL A 438 -4.16 8.96 4.97
C VAL A 438 -5.19 8.11 4.23
N TRP A 439 -5.11 8.14 2.90
CA TRP A 439 -6.03 7.48 2.00
C TRP A 439 -5.31 6.99 0.75
N GLY A 440 -5.97 6.14 -0.05
CA GLY A 440 -5.41 5.66 -1.31
C GLY A 440 -5.16 4.16 -1.28
N LEU A 441 -6.15 3.42 -1.79
CA LEU A 441 -6.08 1.98 -1.99
C LEU A 441 -5.83 1.71 -3.48
N SER A 442 -4.72 1.05 -3.77
CA SER A 442 -4.36 0.59 -5.11
C SER A 442 -3.57 -0.71 -5.00
N ALA A 443 -3.25 -1.32 -6.13
CA ALA A 443 -2.34 -2.46 -6.16
C ALA A 443 -0.94 -2.02 -5.70
N SER A 444 -0.38 -2.74 -4.72
CA SER A 444 0.93 -2.43 -4.14
C SER A 444 1.45 -3.61 -3.33
N ASN A 445 2.70 -3.51 -2.87
CA ASN A 445 3.26 -4.37 -1.86
C ASN A 445 2.44 -4.30 -0.55
N ILE A 446 2.45 -5.42 0.15
CA ILE A 446 2.01 -5.55 1.53
C ILE A 446 3.09 -6.30 2.32
N ARG A 447 2.90 -6.41 3.64
CA ARG A 447 3.81 -7.25 4.44
C ARG A 447 3.83 -8.68 3.88
N ASN A 448 4.99 -9.11 3.40
CA ASN A 448 5.26 -10.44 2.85
C ASN A 448 4.47 -10.79 1.57
N GLY A 449 4.08 -9.80 0.74
CA GLY A 449 3.40 -10.09 -0.51
C GLY A 449 3.02 -8.86 -1.30
N TYR A 450 2.05 -9.04 -2.19
CA TYR A 450 1.47 -8.01 -3.04
C TYR A 450 -0.05 -8.19 -3.07
N THR A 451 -0.81 -7.11 -3.14
CA THR A 451 -2.28 -7.20 -3.27
C THR A 451 -2.84 -6.11 -4.16
N ALA A 452 -3.93 -6.40 -4.86
CA ALA A 452 -4.73 -5.40 -5.57
C ALA A 452 -5.63 -4.66 -4.57
N GLY A 453 -5.06 -3.71 -3.82
CA GLY A 453 -5.79 -2.95 -2.80
C GLY A 453 -6.91 -2.11 -3.40
N SER A 454 -8.10 -2.18 -2.81
CA SER A 454 -9.29 -1.42 -3.23
C SER A 454 -10.26 -1.28 -2.06
N PRO A 455 -11.32 -0.43 -2.16
CA PRO A 455 -12.37 -0.38 -1.15
C PRO A 455 -13.04 -1.75 -0.87
N THR A 456 -13.06 -2.66 -1.85
CA THR A 456 -13.60 -4.02 -1.71
C THR A 456 -12.54 -5.05 -1.25
N ASN A 457 -11.25 -4.73 -1.38
CA ASN A 457 -10.11 -5.54 -0.92
C ASN A 457 -9.15 -4.71 -0.03
N ASP A 458 -9.69 -4.16 1.06
CA ASP A 458 -8.91 -3.36 2.00
C ASP A 458 -8.25 -4.23 3.09
N GLN A 459 -6.92 -4.30 3.09
CA GLN A 459 -6.11 -5.04 4.08
C GLN A 459 -5.34 -4.11 5.05
N GLY A 460 -5.67 -2.81 5.09
CA GLY A 460 -5.02 -1.86 5.99
C GLY A 460 -3.68 -1.29 5.52
N PHE A 461 -3.34 -1.49 4.24
CA PHE A 461 -2.15 -0.93 3.60
C PHE A 461 -2.55 0.21 2.66
N ILE A 462 -1.79 1.31 2.70
CA ILE A 462 -1.98 2.50 1.85
C ILE A 462 -0.84 2.55 0.84
N ALA A 463 -1.18 2.76 -0.42
CA ALA A 463 -0.24 2.98 -1.51
C ALA A 463 -0.16 4.48 -1.82
N PRO A 464 0.98 5.18 -1.57
CA PRO A 464 1.08 6.61 -1.83
C PRO A 464 0.71 7.00 -3.26
N THR A 465 1.04 6.17 -4.26
CA THR A 465 0.71 6.43 -5.67
C THR A 465 -0.79 6.62 -5.89
N ALA A 466 -1.65 5.94 -5.14
CA ALA A 466 -3.10 6.03 -5.30
C ALA A 466 -3.60 7.48 -5.11
N ALA A 467 -3.22 8.10 -3.98
CA ALA A 467 -3.59 9.48 -3.69
C ALA A 467 -2.81 10.46 -4.57
N LEU A 468 -1.49 10.27 -4.70
CA LEU A 468 -0.61 11.24 -5.36
C LEU A 468 -0.83 11.31 -6.88
N SER A 469 -1.05 10.17 -7.54
CA SER A 469 -1.35 10.11 -8.97
C SER A 469 -2.79 10.57 -9.29
N SER A 470 -3.64 10.72 -8.27
CA SER A 470 -4.99 11.31 -8.41
C SER A 470 -5.02 12.83 -8.29
N LEU A 471 -3.86 13.50 -8.17
CA LEU A 471 -3.77 14.95 -8.00
C LEU A 471 -4.56 15.77 -9.06
N PRO A 472 -4.60 15.40 -10.36
CA PRO A 472 -5.43 16.12 -11.33
C PRO A 472 -6.94 16.01 -11.10
N PHE A 473 -7.40 15.05 -10.31
CA PHE A 473 -8.82 14.75 -10.11
C PHE A 473 -9.32 15.23 -8.74
N THR A 474 -8.48 15.11 -7.71
CA THR A 474 -8.77 15.42 -6.30
C THR A 474 -7.62 16.21 -5.68
N PRO A 475 -7.32 17.43 -6.17
CA PRO A 475 -6.10 18.14 -5.80
C PRO A 475 -6.02 18.45 -4.30
N ASP A 476 -7.13 18.82 -3.65
CA ASP A 476 -7.14 19.15 -2.24
C ASP A 476 -6.87 17.92 -1.36
N GLU A 477 -7.54 16.80 -1.64
CA GLU A 477 -7.39 15.53 -0.93
C GLU A 477 -6.00 14.92 -1.14
N SER A 478 -5.50 14.97 -2.38
CA SER A 478 -4.17 14.47 -2.75
C SER A 478 -3.06 15.31 -2.14
N MET A 479 -3.22 16.64 -2.08
CA MET A 479 -2.27 17.52 -1.40
C MET A 479 -2.27 17.33 0.12
N ALA A 480 -3.42 17.04 0.73
CA ALA A 480 -3.49 16.70 2.16
C ALA A 480 -2.71 15.41 2.47
N ALA A 481 -2.92 14.37 1.66
CA ALA A 481 -2.15 13.13 1.75
C ALA A 481 -0.64 13.37 1.53
N LEU A 482 -0.27 14.12 0.49
CA LEU A 482 1.12 14.45 0.22
C LEU A 482 1.81 15.14 1.40
N LYS A 483 1.15 16.13 2.01
CA LYS A 483 1.69 16.86 3.16
C LYS A 483 1.85 15.94 4.37
N PHE A 484 0.92 15.02 4.60
CA PHE A 484 1.05 14.04 5.68
C PHE A 484 2.19 13.05 5.41
N TYR A 485 2.27 12.47 4.21
CA TYR A 485 3.33 11.53 3.83
C TYR A 485 4.71 12.17 3.92
N TYR A 486 4.85 13.40 3.43
CA TYR A 486 6.12 14.11 3.43
C TYR A 486 6.49 14.66 4.82
N TYR A 487 5.59 15.39 5.49
CA TYR A 487 5.95 16.06 6.73
C TYR A 487 5.80 15.18 7.96
N VAL A 488 4.85 14.25 8.02
CA VAL A 488 4.58 13.47 9.24
C VAL A 488 5.29 12.12 9.20
N LEU A 489 5.09 11.35 8.12
CA LEU A 489 5.78 10.08 7.95
C LEU A 489 7.24 10.26 7.51
N GLY A 490 7.49 11.26 6.67
CA GLY A 490 8.82 11.76 6.34
C GLY A 490 9.80 10.67 5.94
N ASP A 491 10.93 10.62 6.63
CA ASP A 491 12.03 9.69 6.37
C ASP A 491 11.65 8.21 6.53
N LYS A 492 10.46 7.87 7.05
CA LYS A 492 9.96 6.48 7.04
C LYS A 492 9.62 5.99 5.65
N ILE A 493 9.05 6.86 4.80
CA ILE A 493 8.55 6.49 3.47
C ILE A 493 9.09 7.36 2.34
N PHE A 494 9.59 8.57 2.60
CA PHE A 494 10.25 9.41 1.59
C PHE A 494 11.76 9.17 1.62
N LYS A 495 12.26 8.49 0.59
CA LYS A 495 13.57 7.87 0.52
C LYS A 495 14.31 8.27 -0.78
N GLU A 496 15.30 7.49 -1.19
CA GLU A 496 16.21 7.80 -2.31
C GLU A 496 15.51 7.99 -3.67
N TYR A 497 14.37 7.33 -3.89
CA TYR A 497 13.60 7.39 -5.13
C TYR A 497 12.17 7.92 -4.93
N GLY A 498 11.95 8.74 -3.90
CA GLY A 498 10.63 9.32 -3.61
C GLY A 498 9.90 8.55 -2.51
N PHE A 499 8.57 8.48 -2.58
CA PHE A 499 7.79 7.65 -1.66
C PHE A 499 8.01 6.17 -1.94
N THR A 500 8.14 5.35 -0.89
CA THR A 500 8.13 3.88 -1.01
C THR A 500 6.74 3.37 -1.32
N ASP A 501 6.67 2.12 -1.78
CA ASP A 501 5.50 1.57 -2.45
C ASP A 501 4.22 1.57 -1.61
N ALA A 502 4.33 1.24 -0.31
CA ALA A 502 3.20 1.15 0.58
C ALA A 502 3.58 1.29 2.06
N PHE A 503 2.58 1.50 2.91
CA PHE A 503 2.73 1.45 4.36
C PHE A 503 1.43 1.03 5.06
N SER A 504 1.54 0.56 6.30
CA SER A 504 0.43 0.33 7.22
C SER A 504 0.75 0.95 8.57
N LEU A 505 -0.12 1.83 9.06
CA LEU A 505 0.02 2.44 10.39
C LEU A 505 -0.62 1.60 11.50
N ASP A 506 -1.41 0.59 11.17
CA ASP A 506 -2.07 -0.27 12.16
C ASP A 506 -1.08 -1.21 12.85
N VAL A 507 -0.59 -0.74 13.99
CA VAL A 507 0.40 -1.44 14.83
C VAL A 507 -0.14 -2.75 15.39
N LEU A 508 -1.43 -2.80 15.76
CA LEU A 508 -1.97 -3.94 16.48
C LEU A 508 -2.30 -5.10 15.56
N ARG A 509 -2.80 -4.81 14.35
CA ARG A 509 -3.16 -5.84 13.36
C ARG A 509 -2.02 -6.20 12.43
N ASN A 510 -1.33 -5.21 11.89
CA ASN A 510 -0.31 -5.44 10.87
C ASN A 510 1.13 -5.32 11.42
N GLY A 511 1.31 -4.76 12.63
CA GLY A 511 2.58 -4.20 13.07
C GLY A 511 2.93 -3.00 12.17
N ALA A 512 3.21 -1.82 12.72
CA ALA A 512 3.53 -0.68 11.85
C ALA A 512 4.58 -1.09 10.82
N TRP A 513 4.26 -0.84 9.55
CA TRP A 513 5.01 -1.35 8.42
C TRP A 513 5.18 -0.24 7.41
N PHE A 514 6.39 -0.10 6.93
CA PHE A 514 6.76 0.87 5.92
C PHE A 514 7.60 0.08 4.93
N ASP A 515 7.16 0.05 3.68
CA ASP A 515 7.92 -0.62 2.64
C ASP A 515 9.27 0.10 2.45
N ASP A 516 10.26 -0.66 2.00
CA ASP A 516 11.56 -0.16 1.55
C ASP A 516 11.79 -0.43 0.06
N ALA A 517 10.76 -0.90 -0.66
CA ALA A 517 10.73 -1.06 -2.09
C ALA A 517 10.15 0.15 -2.83
N PHE A 518 10.45 0.22 -4.13
CA PHE A 518 9.85 1.12 -5.11
C PHE A 518 9.54 0.30 -6.38
N LEU A 519 8.41 0.58 -7.02
CA LEU A 519 7.99 -0.07 -8.27
C LEU A 519 7.85 0.96 -9.40
N ALA A 520 8.28 0.62 -10.62
CA ALA A 520 8.24 1.56 -11.75
C ALA A 520 6.83 2.08 -12.04
N ILE A 521 5.85 1.19 -11.99
CA ILE A 521 4.45 1.50 -12.32
C ILE A 521 3.83 2.51 -11.33
N ASP A 522 4.25 2.43 -10.06
CA ASP A 522 3.77 3.29 -9.00
C ASP A 522 4.53 4.62 -8.95
N GLN A 523 5.85 4.62 -9.15
CA GLN A 523 6.66 5.84 -9.16
C GLN A 523 6.40 6.70 -10.41
N GLY A 524 6.22 6.07 -11.57
CA GLY A 524 6.10 6.77 -12.85
C GLY A 524 4.83 7.60 -12.94
N SER A 525 3.71 7.02 -12.51
CA SER A 525 2.42 7.70 -12.47
C SER A 525 2.42 8.93 -11.56
N ILE A 526 3.13 8.90 -10.41
CA ILE A 526 3.26 10.05 -9.51
C ILE A 526 3.88 11.24 -10.24
N ILE A 527 5.00 11.05 -10.94
CA ILE A 527 5.70 12.15 -11.62
C ILE A 527 4.81 12.75 -12.71
N VAL A 528 4.23 11.88 -13.54
CA VAL A 528 3.48 12.27 -14.72
C VAL A 528 2.17 12.96 -14.35
N MET A 529 1.43 12.41 -13.38
CA MET A 529 0.15 13.00 -12.97
C MET A 529 0.33 14.29 -12.18
N ILE A 530 1.42 14.43 -11.40
CA ILE A 530 1.77 15.74 -10.84
C ILE A 530 2.00 16.75 -11.98
N GLU A 531 2.72 16.38 -13.04
CA GLU A 531 2.98 17.32 -14.13
C GLU A 531 1.72 17.65 -14.92
N ASN A 532 0.85 16.68 -15.19
CA ASN A 532 -0.43 16.92 -15.84
C ASN A 532 -1.34 17.84 -15.01
N TYR A 533 -1.36 17.71 -13.68
CA TYR A 533 -2.03 18.67 -12.81
C TYR A 533 -1.45 20.08 -12.93
N ARG A 534 -0.12 20.20 -12.97
CA ARG A 534 0.56 21.51 -12.98
C ARG A 534 0.43 22.25 -14.31
N THR A 535 0.56 21.54 -15.43
CA THR A 535 0.72 22.15 -16.76
C THR A 535 -0.05 21.43 -17.88
N GLY A 536 -0.54 20.21 -17.65
CA GLY A 536 -1.13 19.36 -18.69
C GLY A 536 -0.12 18.90 -19.75
N LEU A 537 1.20 18.97 -19.48
CA LEU A 537 2.25 18.72 -20.48
C LEU A 537 2.06 17.40 -21.24
N LEU A 538 1.96 16.28 -20.54
CA LEU A 538 1.94 14.96 -21.17
C LEU A 538 0.60 14.72 -21.89
N TRP A 539 -0.48 15.22 -21.32
CA TRP A 539 -1.78 15.27 -21.98
C TRP A 539 -1.75 16.03 -23.31
N ASN A 540 -1.18 17.23 -23.32
CA ASN A 540 -1.12 18.05 -24.52
C ASN A 540 -0.28 17.38 -25.62
N LEU A 541 0.84 16.76 -25.25
CA LEU A 541 1.73 16.04 -26.16
C LEU A 541 1.07 14.77 -26.72
N PHE A 542 0.55 13.89 -25.88
CA PHE A 542 -0.06 12.65 -26.36
C PHE A 542 -1.29 12.93 -27.23
N MET A 543 -2.13 13.88 -26.82
CA MET A 543 -3.34 14.25 -27.56
C MET A 543 -3.03 15.02 -28.85
N SER A 544 -1.81 15.51 -29.08
CA SER A 544 -1.44 16.15 -30.36
C SER A 544 -1.18 15.12 -31.47
N ALA A 545 -0.86 13.87 -31.12
CA ALA A 545 -0.56 12.81 -32.07
C ALA A 545 -1.74 12.56 -33.05
N PRO A 546 -1.55 12.71 -34.37
CA PRO A 546 -2.65 12.60 -35.35
C PRO A 546 -3.34 11.23 -35.35
N GLU A 547 -2.60 10.15 -35.13
CA GLU A 547 -3.15 8.80 -35.09
C GLU A 547 -4.08 8.58 -33.89
N VAL A 548 -3.78 9.20 -32.74
CA VAL A 548 -4.61 9.11 -31.53
C VAL A 548 -5.97 9.75 -31.80
N LYS A 549 -5.99 10.94 -32.41
CA LYS A 549 -7.24 11.62 -32.83
C LYS A 549 -8.04 10.76 -33.80
N THR A 550 -7.36 10.11 -34.74
CA THR A 550 -7.99 9.21 -35.72
C THR A 550 -8.62 8.00 -35.03
N GLY A 551 -7.92 7.37 -34.08
CA GLY A 551 -8.42 6.25 -33.30
C GLY A 551 -9.63 6.64 -32.43
N LEU A 552 -9.55 7.77 -31.72
CA LEU A 552 -10.66 8.32 -30.93
C LEU A 552 -11.88 8.60 -31.79
N GLN A 553 -11.71 9.25 -32.95
CA GLN A 553 -12.79 9.48 -33.91
C GLN A 553 -13.44 8.16 -34.35
N LYS A 554 -12.62 7.17 -34.72
CA LYS A 554 -13.07 5.85 -35.16
C LYS A 554 -13.87 5.11 -34.10
N LEU A 555 -13.52 5.27 -32.83
CA LEU A 555 -14.24 4.67 -31.71
C LEU A 555 -15.49 5.45 -31.30
N GLY A 556 -15.70 6.66 -31.83
CA GLY A 556 -16.88 7.49 -31.57
C GLY A 556 -16.75 8.37 -30.34
N PHE A 557 -15.52 8.74 -29.97
CA PHE A 557 -15.25 9.70 -28.91
C PHE A 557 -15.59 11.13 -29.34
N SER A 558 -15.63 12.03 -28.37
CA SER A 558 -15.69 13.48 -28.57
C SER A 558 -14.88 14.22 -27.50
N GLY A 559 -14.55 15.49 -27.76
CA GLY A 559 -13.81 16.36 -26.83
C GLY A 559 -12.31 16.08 -26.72
N TYR A 560 -11.68 15.60 -27.81
CA TYR A 560 -10.27 15.24 -27.92
C TYR A 560 -9.46 16.16 -28.84
#